data_AF-A0A849BGS3-F1
#
_entry.id   AF-A0A849BGS3-F1
#
_cell.length_a   1.000
_cell.length_b   1.000
_cell.length_c   1.000
_cell.angle_alpha   90.00
_cell.angle_beta   90.00
_cell.angle_gamma   90.00
#
_symmetry.space_group_name_H-M   'P 1'
#
loop_
_entity.id
_entity.type
_entity.pdbx_description
1 polymer ?
#
loop_
_entity_poly.entity_id
_entity_poly.type
_entity_poly.pdbx_seq_one_letter_code
_entity_poly.pdbx_strand_id
1 'polypeptide(L)'
;MSTGGETLAVDQVEMEAAQDSFNDLAAAYRNAGEPLTAATQDATTGAGQFATHLSPGVGAFLASWQEALSVCSTSAGLVASNIGRTATDVSAVDVDASTAIVL
;
A
#
# COMPACT_ATOMS: atom_id res chain seq x y z
N MET A 1 23.44 -20.19 12.00
CA MET A 1 22.40 -21.22 11.79
C MET A 1 21.43 -20.65 10.77
N SER A 2 21.55 -21.09 9.52
CA SER A 2 20.60 -20.73 8.46
C SER A 2 19.38 -21.63 8.63
N THR A 3 18.25 -21.07 9.08
CA THR A 3 16.94 -21.69 8.89
C THR A 3 16.62 -21.56 7.41
N GLY A 4 17.25 -22.41 6.59
CA GLY A 4 16.85 -22.61 5.21
C GLY A 4 15.44 -23.14 5.24
N GLY A 5 14.47 -22.30 4.88
CA GLY A 5 13.08 -22.71 4.76
C GLY A 5 12.99 -23.89 3.80
N GLU A 6 12.21 -24.90 4.17
CA GLU A 6 11.86 -25.97 3.23
C GLU A 6 11.24 -25.34 1.99
N THR A 7 11.90 -25.52 0.84
CA THR A 7 11.32 -25.17 -0.45
C THR A 7 10.19 -26.16 -0.73
N LEU A 8 8.97 -25.79 -0.36
CA LEU A 8 7.79 -26.54 -0.78
C LEU A 8 7.72 -26.47 -2.32
N ALA A 9 7.55 -27.61 -2.97
CA ALA A 9 7.22 -27.65 -4.38
C ALA A 9 5.77 -27.15 -4.52
N VAL A 10 5.61 -25.84 -4.70
CA VAL A 10 4.31 -25.18 -4.89
C VAL A 10 3.88 -25.39 -6.34
N ASP A 11 2.63 -25.78 -6.56
CA ASP A 11 2.10 -25.95 -7.92
C ASP A 11 1.99 -24.58 -8.63
N GLN A 12 2.13 -24.57 -9.95
CA GLN A 12 2.05 -23.34 -10.73
C GLN A 12 0.71 -22.61 -10.53
N VAL A 13 -0.38 -23.35 -10.35
CA VAL A 13 -1.71 -22.80 -10.05
C VAL A 13 -1.73 -22.03 -8.73
N GLU A 14 -1.03 -22.54 -7.70
CA GLU A 14 -0.97 -21.89 -6.39
C GLU A 14 -0.11 -20.62 -6.45
N MET A 15 0.96 -20.61 -7.26
CA MET A 15 1.77 -19.42 -7.51
C MET A 15 0.98 -18.34 -8.26
N GLU A 16 0.22 -18.71 -9.28
CA GLU A 16 -0.65 -17.77 -10.02
C GLU A 16 -1.74 -17.19 -9.10
N ALA A 17 -2.39 -18.02 -8.28
CA ALA A 17 -3.38 -17.56 -7.31
C ALA A 17 -2.79 -16.59 -6.26
N ALA A 18 -1.57 -16.85 -5.79
CA ALA A 18 -0.87 -15.94 -4.88
C ALA A 18 -0.52 -14.61 -5.57
N GLN A 19 -0.05 -14.66 -6.82
CA GLN A 19 0.25 -13.47 -7.62
C GLN A 19 -1.00 -12.60 -7.80
N ASP A 20 -2.13 -13.19 -8.17
CA ASP A 20 -3.40 -12.50 -8.32
C ASP A 20 -3.86 -11.87 -7.00
N SER A 21 -3.74 -12.60 -5.89
CA SER A 21 -4.11 -12.08 -4.57
C SER A 21 -3.29 -10.83 -4.18
N PHE A 22 -1.99 -10.80 -4.46
CA PHE A 22 -1.16 -9.63 -4.19
C PHE A 22 -1.42 -8.48 -5.18
N ASN A 23 -1.74 -8.76 -6.44
CA ASN A 23 -2.18 -7.75 -7.39
C ASN A 23 -3.50 -7.09 -6.96
N ASP A 24 -4.47 -7.90 -6.52
CA ASP A 24 -5.75 -7.43 -6.00
C ASP A 24 -5.55 -6.60 -4.73
N LEU A 25 -4.66 -7.03 -3.84
CA LEU A 25 -4.31 -6.28 -2.64
C LEU A 25 -3.66 -4.93 -2.98
N ALA A 26 -2.74 -4.91 -3.95
CA ALA A 26 -2.11 -3.68 -4.42
C ALA A 26 -3.16 -2.70 -5.00
N ALA A 27 -4.12 -3.21 -5.76
CA ALA A 27 -5.22 -2.42 -6.30
C ALA A 27 -6.17 -1.92 -5.18
N ALA A 28 -6.48 -2.75 -4.20
CA ALA A 28 -7.32 -2.38 -3.06
C ALA A 28 -6.71 -1.20 -2.28
N TYR A 29 -5.41 -1.24 -1.99
CA TYR A 29 -4.72 -0.12 -1.33
C TYR A 29 -4.73 1.15 -2.18
N ARG A 30 -4.48 1.05 -3.48
CA ARG A 30 -4.51 2.20 -4.41
C ARG A 30 -5.89 2.86 -4.46
N ASN A 31 -6.95 2.04 -4.42
CA ASN A 31 -8.32 2.49 -4.53
C ASN A 31 -8.92 2.97 -3.19
N ALA A 32 -8.25 2.72 -2.06
CA ALA A 32 -8.73 3.14 -0.73
C ALA A 32 -8.57 4.65 -0.44
N GLY A 33 -7.78 5.38 -1.25
CA GLY A 33 -7.52 6.81 -1.05
C GLY A 33 -8.75 7.73 -1.24
N GLU A 34 -9.62 7.41 -2.19
CA GLU A 34 -10.86 8.16 -2.41
C GLU A 34 -11.86 7.99 -1.25
N PRO A 35 -12.20 6.75 -0.80
CA PRO A 35 -13.01 6.54 0.39
C PRO A 35 -12.46 7.22 1.64
N LEU A 36 -11.13 7.20 1.83
CA LEU A 36 -10.47 7.87 2.94
C LEU A 36 -10.68 9.39 2.88
N THR A 37 -10.52 9.99 1.69
CA THR A 37 -10.75 11.42 1.47
C THR A 37 -12.20 11.79 1.77
N ALA A 38 -13.17 11.02 1.27
CA ALA A 38 -14.58 11.22 1.55
C ALA A 38 -14.88 11.16 3.06
N ALA A 39 -14.36 10.15 3.77
CA ALA A 39 -14.54 10.03 5.22
C ALA A 39 -13.96 11.22 6.00
N THR A 40 -12.82 11.77 5.58
CA THR A 40 -12.25 12.97 6.20
C THR A 40 -13.07 14.24 5.94
N GLN A 41 -13.68 14.36 4.75
CA GLN A 41 -14.60 15.45 4.43
C GLN A 41 -15.90 15.35 5.25
N ASP A 42 -16.45 14.15 5.39
CA ASP A 42 -17.63 13.89 6.22
C ASP A 42 -17.36 14.23 7.68
N ALA A 43 -16.21 13.82 8.22
CA ALA A 43 -15.80 14.15 9.58
C ALA A 43 -15.66 15.67 9.79
N THR A 44 -15.05 16.37 8.83
CA THR A 44 -14.89 17.83 8.87
C THR A 44 -16.23 18.54 8.80
N THR A 45 -17.13 18.10 7.91
CA THR A 45 -18.46 18.68 7.72
C THR A 45 -19.34 18.43 8.95
N GLY A 46 -19.33 17.20 9.48
CA GLY A 46 -20.10 16.81 10.66
C GLY A 46 -19.65 17.50 11.95
N ALA A 47 -18.40 17.98 12.01
CA ALA A 47 -17.88 18.70 13.17
C ALA A 47 -18.49 20.10 13.38
N GLY A 48 -19.08 20.69 12.32
CA GLY A 48 -19.72 22.01 12.40
C GLY A 48 -18.79 23.09 12.98
N GLN A 49 -19.20 23.73 14.08
CA GLN A 49 -18.43 24.77 14.75
C GLN A 49 -17.06 24.30 15.30
N PHE A 50 -16.86 22.99 15.46
CA PHE A 50 -15.60 22.42 15.93
C PHE A 50 -14.64 22.04 14.78
N ALA A 51 -15.04 22.24 13.52
CA ALA A 51 -14.23 21.87 12.35
C ALA A 51 -12.83 22.52 12.37
N THR A 52 -12.71 23.75 12.87
CA THR A 52 -11.42 24.44 13.03
C THR A 52 -10.48 23.78 14.02
N HIS A 53 -10.99 23.09 15.03
CA HIS A 53 -10.18 22.31 15.97
C HIS A 53 -9.79 20.93 15.41
N LEU A 54 -10.59 20.38 14.51
CA LEU A 54 -10.36 19.09 13.86
C LEU A 54 -9.44 19.19 12.64
N SER A 55 -9.49 20.29 11.90
CA SER A 55 -8.81 20.47 10.61
C SER A 55 -7.31 20.10 10.61
N PRO A 56 -6.48 20.52 11.60
CA PRO A 56 -5.07 20.13 11.62
C PRO A 56 -4.87 18.61 11.77
N GLY A 57 -5.68 17.97 12.62
CA GLY A 57 -5.61 16.53 12.85
C GLY A 57 -6.11 15.72 11.66
N VAL A 58 -7.18 16.18 11.00
CA VAL A 58 -7.74 15.56 9.80
C VAL A 58 -6.75 15.63 8.64
N GLY A 59 -6.06 16.76 8.45
CA GLY A 59 -5.03 16.90 7.42
C GLY A 59 -3.85 15.95 7.64
N ALA A 60 -3.33 15.88 8.88
CA ALA A 60 -2.24 14.98 9.23
C ALA A 60 -2.64 13.50 9.10
N PHE A 61 -3.87 13.17 9.49
CA PHE A 61 -4.44 11.83 9.33
C PHE A 61 -4.54 11.44 7.84
N LEU A 62 -5.11 12.31 7.00
CA LEU A 62 -5.26 12.05 5.57
C LEU A 62 -3.90 11.81 4.91
N ALA A 63 -2.92 12.70 5.16
CA ALA A 63 -1.59 12.60 4.58
C ALA A 63 -0.87 11.30 5.01
N SER A 64 -0.88 10.98 6.31
CA SER A 64 -0.22 9.78 6.83
C SER A 64 -0.82 8.48 6.29
N TRP A 65 -2.15 8.42 6.14
CA TRP A 65 -2.80 7.24 5.59
C TRP A 65 -2.68 7.13 4.07
N GLN A 66 -2.67 8.24 3.33
CA GLN A 66 -2.37 8.21 1.88
C GLN A 66 -0.98 7.63 1.63
N GLU A 67 0.00 8.04 2.42
CA GLU A 67 1.36 7.50 2.33
C GLU A 67 1.41 6.01 2.69
N ALA A 68 0.78 5.61 3.80
CA ALA A 68 0.72 4.20 4.20
C ALA A 68 0.06 3.31 3.13
N LEU A 69 -1.03 3.77 2.51
CA LEU A 69 -1.72 3.07 1.42
C LEU A 69 -0.83 2.96 0.18
N SER A 70 -0.08 4.02 -0.16
CA SER A 70 0.88 4.03 -1.27
C SER A 70 1.98 2.98 -1.05
N VAL A 71 2.65 3.01 0.10
CA VAL A 71 3.71 2.05 0.45
C VAL A 71 3.21 0.61 0.45
N CYS A 72 2.02 0.37 1.00
CA CYS A 72 1.39 -0.95 1.00
C CYS A 72 1.04 -1.43 -0.42
N SER A 73 0.54 -0.54 -1.29
CA SER A 73 0.25 -0.86 -2.69
C SER A 73 1.52 -1.27 -3.44
N THR A 74 2.58 -0.48 -3.31
CA THR A 74 3.89 -0.75 -3.93
C THR A 74 4.47 -2.07 -3.42
N SER A 75 4.45 -2.29 -2.10
CA SER A 75 4.97 -3.51 -1.48
C SER A 75 4.22 -4.75 -1.98
N ALA A 76 2.89 -4.71 -2.04
CA ALA A 76 2.08 -5.81 -2.57
C ALA A 76 2.38 -6.07 -4.05
N GLY A 77 2.51 -5.02 -4.87
CA GLY A 77 2.89 -5.15 -6.28
C GLY A 77 4.29 -5.74 -6.49
N LEU A 78 5.25 -5.38 -5.62
CA LEU A 78 6.58 -5.98 -5.62
C LEU A 78 6.56 -7.46 -5.25
N VAL A 79 5.72 -7.87 -4.29
CA VAL A 79 5.55 -9.30 -3.98
C VAL A 79 4.95 -10.03 -5.18
N ALA A 80 3.87 -9.51 -5.77
CA ALA A 80 3.24 -10.09 -6.95
C ALA A 80 4.22 -10.23 -8.14
N SER A 81 5.09 -9.26 -8.36
CA SER A 81 6.06 -9.27 -9.48
C SER A 81 7.23 -10.23 -9.28
N ASN A 82 7.41 -10.77 -8.08
CA ASN A 82 8.51 -11.67 -7.71
C ASN A 82 8.06 -13.11 -7.42
N ILE A 83 6.76 -13.38 -7.33
CA ILE A 83 6.24 -14.75 -7.18
C ILE A 83 6.65 -15.60 -8.40
N GLY A 84 7.14 -16.82 -8.13
CA GLY A 84 7.58 -17.76 -9.17
C GLY A 84 8.89 -17.42 -9.87
N ARG A 85 9.56 -16.32 -9.48
CA ARG A 85 10.84 -15.92 -10.07
C ARG A 85 12.04 -16.38 -9.25
N THR A 86 13.03 -16.93 -9.94
CA THR A 86 14.31 -17.38 -9.36
C THR A 86 15.28 -16.26 -9.05
N ALA A 87 15.01 -15.05 -9.57
CA ALA A 87 15.79 -13.84 -9.31
C ALA A 87 14.83 -12.68 -9.03
N THR A 88 15.14 -11.89 -8.01
CA THR A 88 14.34 -10.71 -7.65
C THR A 88 14.45 -9.65 -8.75
N ASP A 89 13.30 -9.24 -9.28
CA ASP A 89 13.21 -8.15 -10.23
C ASP A 89 13.26 -6.81 -9.49
N VAL A 90 14.47 -6.30 -9.30
CA VAL A 90 14.75 -5.01 -8.67
C VAL A 90 14.45 -3.82 -9.59
N SER A 91 14.15 -4.03 -10.88
CA SER A 91 13.77 -2.93 -11.78
C SER A 91 12.46 -2.27 -11.37
N ALA A 92 11.58 -3.02 -10.68
CA ALA A 92 10.34 -2.50 -10.11
C ALA A 92 10.52 -1.81 -8.75
N VAL A 93 11.67 -1.99 -8.09
CA VAL A 93 11.98 -1.40 -6.77
C VAL A 93 12.50 0.04 -6.90
N ASP A 94 13.01 0.42 -8.08
CA ASP A 94 13.63 1.73 -8.33
C ASP A 94 12.63 2.88 -8.60
N VAL A 95 11.51 2.91 -7.85
CA VAL A 95 10.49 3.96 -7.95
C VAL A 95 10.12 4.47 -6.57
N ASP A 96 11.08 4.96 -5.79
CA ASP A 96 10.84 6.03 -4.79
C ASP A 96 12.10 6.69 -4.19
N ALA A 97 13.20 6.82 -4.94
CA ALA A 97 14.35 7.59 -4.45
C ALA A 97 14.14 9.12 -4.52
N SER A 98 12.96 9.60 -4.97
CA SER A 98 12.67 11.01 -5.18
C SER A 98 11.54 11.58 -4.31
N THR A 99 11.15 10.94 -3.22
CA THR A 99 10.29 11.58 -2.20
C THR A 99 11.08 12.72 -1.53
N ALA A 100 11.15 13.87 -2.20
CA ALA A 100 11.50 15.11 -1.56
C ALA A 100 10.33 15.46 -0.64
N ILE A 101 10.48 15.15 0.65
CA ILE A 101 9.65 15.78 1.68
C ILE A 101 10.01 17.27 1.64
N VAL A 102 9.20 18.06 0.92
CA VAL A 102 9.25 19.51 1.00
C VAL A 102 8.64 19.90 2.33
N LEU A 103 9.51 20.22 3.29
CA LEU A 103 9.16 20.85 4.57
C LEU A 103 8.74 22.30 4.36
#